data_AF-A0A7C1IIX8-F1
#
_entry.id   AF-A0A7C1IIX8-F1
#
_cell.length_a   1.000
_cell.length_b   1.000
_cell.length_c   1.000
_cell.angle_alpha   90.00
_cell.angle_beta   90.00
_cell.angle_gamma   90.00
#
_symmetry.space_group_name_H-M   'P 1'
#
loop_
_entity.id
_entity.type
_entity.pdbx_description
1 polymer ?
#
loop_
_entity_poly.entity_id
_entity_poly.type
_entity_poly.pdbx_seq_one_letter_code
_entity_poly.pdbx_strand_id
1 'polypeptide(L)'
;MRPRSITFVCIILLGLFAFNVLGAFNTFQRLEFLSTLPLAAPPLYLLARDAFWAAVFFIVSLSLWNLRGWARWATILAVAVYVAHGWAERLLLAQAEYVSVTRGWVLCVDVTLLAVVAWALLRRKTAQALKV
;
A
#
# COMPACT_ATOMS: atom_id res chain seq x y z
N MET A 1 -27.63 -4.22 -1.89
CA MET A 1 -26.87 -2.95 -1.77
C MET A 1 -25.52 -3.23 -1.15
N ARG A 2 -24.41 -2.76 -1.75
CA ARG A 2 -23.06 -3.00 -1.21
C ARG A 2 -22.81 -2.10 0.02
N PRO A 3 -22.15 -2.60 1.08
CA PRO A 3 -21.83 -1.79 2.25
C PRO A 3 -20.92 -0.62 1.84
N ARG A 4 -21.28 0.61 2.21
CA ARG A 4 -20.49 1.83 1.90
C ARG A 4 -19.02 1.72 2.36
N SER A 5 -18.77 0.95 3.42
CA SER A 5 -17.41 0.67 3.93
C SER A 5 -16.53 -0.08 2.92
N ILE A 6 -17.09 -0.99 2.11
CA ILE A 6 -16.31 -1.73 1.09
C ILE A 6 -15.89 -0.77 -0.01
N THR A 7 -16.82 0.06 -0.50
CA THR A 7 -16.51 1.08 -1.52
C THR A 7 -15.41 2.02 -1.03
N PHE A 8 -15.48 2.47 0.22
CA PHE A 8 -14.47 3.35 0.80
C PHE A 8 -13.08 2.69 0.85
N VAL A 9 -13.00 1.42 1.30
CA VAL A 9 -11.73 0.67 1.29
C VAL A 9 -11.22 0.44 -0.14
N CYS A 10 -12.09 0.11 -1.10
CA CYS A 10 -11.69 -0.01 -2.50
C CYS A 10 -11.10 1.29 -3.05
N ILE A 11 -11.69 2.44 -2.70
CA ILE A 11 -11.16 3.76 -3.10
C ILE A 11 -9.76 3.98 -2.51
N ILE A 12 -9.55 3.65 -1.23
CA ILE A 12 -8.23 3.73 -0.59
C ILE A 12 -7.21 2.83 -1.32
N LEU A 13 -7.57 1.57 -1.57
CA LEU A 13 -6.68 0.62 -2.25
C LEU A 13 -6.37 1.06 -3.69
N LEU A 14 -7.35 1.62 -4.40
CA LEU A 14 -7.13 2.19 -5.73
C LEU A 14 -6.24 3.43 -5.69
N GLY A 15 -6.35 4.24 -4.63
CA GLY A 15 -5.42 5.34 -4.38
C GLY A 15 -3.99 4.84 -4.16
N LEU A 16 -3.80 3.78 -3.37
CA LEU A 16 -2.49 3.14 -3.18
C LEU A 16 -1.96 2.52 -4.47
N PHE A 17 -2.82 1.88 -5.25
CA PHE A 17 -2.48 1.39 -6.59
C PHE A 17 -1.98 2.54 -7.48
N ALA A 18 -2.74 3.62 -7.60
CA ALA A 18 -2.38 4.76 -8.42
C ALA A 18 -1.06 5.41 -7.95
N PHE A 19 -0.86 5.53 -6.64
CA PHE A 19 0.39 6.03 -6.06
C PHE A 19 1.59 5.17 -6.46
N ASN A 20 1.47 3.84 -6.37
CA ASN A 20 2.54 2.92 -6.77
C ASN A 20 2.77 2.93 -8.29
N VAL A 21 1.72 3.02 -9.11
CA VAL A 21 1.86 3.17 -10.57
C VAL A 21 2.60 4.46 -10.93
N LEU A 22 2.26 5.58 -10.29
CA LEU A 22 2.98 6.85 -10.48
C LEU A 22 4.43 6.77 -10.02
N GLY A 23 4.72 6.06 -8.93
CA GLY A 23 6.09 5.77 -8.47
C GLY A 23 6.89 4.98 -9.50
N ALA A 24 6.31 3.88 -10.00
CA ALA A 24 6.93 3.06 -11.04
C ALA A 24 7.18 3.86 -12.32
N PHE A 25 6.20 4.67 -12.73
CA PHE A 25 6.30 5.51 -13.92
C PHE A 25 7.36 6.61 -13.78
N ASN A 26 7.41 7.31 -12.63
CA ASN A 26 8.45 8.29 -12.35
C ASN A 26 9.84 7.67 -12.32
N THR A 27 9.97 6.47 -11.74
CA THR A 27 11.23 5.72 -11.72
C THR A 27 11.64 5.34 -13.15
N PHE A 28 10.70 4.85 -13.95
CA PHE A 28 10.94 4.49 -15.34
C PHE A 28 11.39 5.68 -16.19
N GLN A 29 10.71 6.83 -16.07
CA GLN A 29 11.08 8.06 -16.78
C GLN A 29 12.47 8.60 -16.38
N ARG A 30 12.93 8.28 -15.16
CA ARG A 30 14.20 8.77 -14.62
C ARG A 30 15.24 7.67 -14.50
N LEU A 31 15.06 6.52 -15.15
CA LEU A 31 15.94 5.35 -15.03
C LEU A 31 17.40 5.69 -15.32
N GLU A 32 17.66 6.39 -16.43
CA GLU A 32 19.02 6.81 -16.82
C GLU A 32 19.64 7.77 -15.80
N PHE A 33 18.86 8.75 -15.33
CA PHE A 33 19.33 9.71 -14.33
C PHE A 33 19.59 9.03 -12.97
N LEU A 34 18.70 8.15 -12.52
CA LEU A 34 18.86 7.42 -11.27
C LEU A 34 20.03 6.43 -11.32
N SER A 35 20.37 5.90 -12.50
CA SER A 35 21.50 4.98 -12.66
C SER A 35 22.87 5.66 -12.46
N THR A 36 22.94 6.99 -12.59
CA THR A 36 24.18 7.76 -12.41
C THR A 36 24.38 8.28 -10.98
N LEU A 37 23.34 8.24 -10.14
CA LEU A 37 23.44 8.63 -8.75
C LEU A 37 23.87 7.44 -7.86
N PRO A 38 24.68 7.68 -6.82
CA PRO A 38 25.01 6.66 -5.82
C PRO A 38 23.80 6.45 -4.88
N LEU A 39 22.73 5.84 -5.39
CA LEU A 39 21.57 5.47 -4.58
C LEU A 39 21.90 4.26 -3.70
N ALA A 40 21.29 4.23 -2.51
CA ALA A 40 21.33 3.09 -1.60
C ALA A 40 20.66 1.83 -2.17
N ALA A 41 19.74 1.98 -3.15
CA ALA A 41 19.05 0.88 -3.80
C ALA A 41 19.08 1.03 -5.34
N PRO A 42 19.20 -0.07 -6.11
CA PRO A 42 19.17 -0.02 -7.56
C PRO A 42 17.84 0.56 -8.10
N PRO A 43 17.86 1.37 -9.18
CA PRO A 43 16.63 1.92 -9.78
C PRO A 43 15.64 0.84 -10.22
N LEU A 44 16.16 -0.30 -10.68
CA LEU A 44 15.36 -1.46 -11.09
C LEU A 44 14.58 -2.07 -9.91
N TYR A 45 15.16 -2.06 -8.70
CA TYR A 45 14.49 -2.53 -7.49
C TYR A 45 13.29 -1.64 -7.16
N LEU A 46 13.45 -0.31 -7.24
CA LEU A 46 12.36 0.65 -6.99
C LEU A 46 11.20 0.44 -7.96
N LEU A 47 11.51 0.27 -9.25
CA LEU A 47 10.48 -0.01 -10.27
C LEU A 47 9.76 -1.33 -10.02
N ALA A 48 10.51 -2.40 -9.75
CA ALA A 48 9.94 -3.72 -9.50
C ALA A 48 9.05 -3.72 -8.26
N ARG A 49 9.49 -3.05 -7.19
CA ARG A 49 8.74 -2.88 -5.94
C ARG A 49 7.42 -2.16 -6.18
N ASP A 50 7.47 -1.00 -6.84
CA ASP A 50 6.28 -0.18 -7.07
C ASP A 50 5.29 -0.91 -8.01
N ALA A 51 5.78 -1.58 -9.05
CA ALA A 51 4.95 -2.41 -9.92
C ALA A 51 4.31 -3.61 -9.18
N PHE A 52 5.07 -4.27 -8.31
CA PHE A 52 4.58 -5.38 -7.50
C PHE A 52 3.43 -4.93 -6.58
N TRP A 53 3.62 -3.84 -5.83
CA TRP A 53 2.60 -3.36 -4.90
C TRP A 53 1.37 -2.79 -5.61
N ALA A 54 1.55 -2.15 -6.77
CA ALA A 54 0.44 -1.79 -7.63
C ALA A 54 -0.40 -3.04 -7.98
N ALA A 55 0.23 -4.10 -8.49
CA ALA A 55 -0.49 -5.33 -8.84
C ALA A 55 -1.22 -5.94 -7.63
N VAL A 56 -0.58 -6.00 -6.46
CA VAL A 56 -1.19 -6.50 -5.22
C VAL A 56 -2.44 -5.70 -4.85
N PHE A 57 -2.35 -4.36 -4.79
CA PHE A 57 -3.49 -3.53 -4.41
C PHE A 57 -4.63 -3.58 -5.41
N PHE A 58 -4.32 -3.69 -6.71
CA PHE A 58 -5.32 -3.88 -7.75
C PHE A 58 -6.08 -5.20 -7.59
N ILE A 59 -5.36 -6.32 -7.43
CA ILE A 59 -5.94 -7.66 -7.24
C ILE A 59 -6.81 -7.72 -5.98
N VAL A 60 -6.30 -7.17 -4.87
CA VAL A 60 -7.02 -7.13 -3.60
C VAL A 60 -8.27 -6.25 -3.70
N SER A 61 -8.18 -5.09 -4.34
CA SER A 61 -9.33 -4.19 -4.56
C SER A 61 -10.41 -4.85 -5.41
N LEU A 62 -10.04 -5.52 -6.51
CA LEU A 62 -10.96 -6.28 -7.34
C LEU A 62 -11.61 -7.44 -6.58
N SER A 63 -10.83 -8.16 -5.78
CA SER A 63 -11.34 -9.27 -4.97
C SER A 63 -12.34 -8.80 -3.91
N LEU A 64 -12.09 -7.63 -3.31
CA LEU A 64 -13.00 -6.99 -2.37
C LEU A 64 -14.27 -6.47 -3.06
N TRP A 65 -14.13 -5.95 -4.28
CA TRP A 65 -15.25 -5.52 -5.13
C TRP A 65 -16.16 -6.70 -5.53
N ASN A 66 -15.57 -7.87 -5.73
CA ASN A 66 -16.28 -9.11 -6.02
C ASN A 66 -16.80 -9.82 -4.75
N LEU A 67 -16.69 -9.18 -3.58
CA LEU A 67 -17.18 -9.69 -2.30
C LEU A 67 -16.63 -11.08 -1.93
N ARG A 68 -15.44 -11.45 -2.39
CA ARG A 68 -14.85 -12.76 -2.07
C ARG A 68 -14.51 -12.85 -0.58
N GLY A 69 -14.89 -13.94 0.08
CA GLY A 69 -14.69 -14.05 1.54
C GLY A 69 -13.26 -14.01 2.05
N TRP A 70 -12.30 -14.44 1.24
CA TRP A 70 -10.88 -14.34 1.55
C TRP A 70 -10.32 -12.91 1.37
N ALA A 71 -11.00 -12.05 0.61
CA ALA A 71 -10.52 -10.70 0.31
C ALA A 71 -10.37 -9.86 1.57
N ARG A 72 -11.22 -10.10 2.59
CA ARG A 72 -11.13 -9.40 3.89
C ARG A 72 -9.75 -9.53 4.52
N TRP A 73 -9.29 -10.77 4.65
CA TRP A 73 -8.03 -11.08 5.31
C TRP A 73 -6.84 -10.74 4.41
N ALA A 74 -6.98 -10.96 3.10
CA ALA A 74 -5.98 -10.56 2.13
C ALA A 74 -5.72 -9.04 2.15
N THR A 75 -6.76 -8.20 2.27
CA THR A 75 -6.58 -6.74 2.35
C THR A 75 -5.85 -6.31 3.61
N ILE A 76 -6.27 -6.83 4.77
CA ILE A 76 -5.63 -6.48 6.04
C ILE A 76 -4.16 -6.90 6.02
N LEU A 77 -3.88 -8.12 5.54
CA LEU A 77 -2.53 -8.64 5.45
C LEU A 77 -1.69 -7.84 4.44
N ALA A 78 -2.22 -7.56 3.25
CA ALA A 78 -1.51 -6.79 2.22
C ALA A 78 -1.14 -5.38 2.72
N VAL A 79 -2.06 -4.66 3.36
CA VAL A 79 -1.79 -3.33 3.92
C VAL A 79 -0.77 -3.40 5.05
N ALA A 80 -0.88 -4.40 5.94
CA ALA A 80 0.08 -4.58 7.03
C ALA A 80 1.50 -4.87 6.51
N VAL A 81 1.63 -5.77 5.53
CA VAL A 81 2.93 -6.09 4.92
C VAL A 81 3.47 -4.89 4.14
N TYR A 82 2.63 -4.13 3.44
CA TYR A 82 3.05 -2.92 2.73
C TYR A 82 3.65 -1.87 3.68
N VAL A 83 2.95 -1.59 4.78
CA VAL A 83 3.44 -0.68 5.82
C VAL A 83 4.75 -1.21 6.41
N ALA A 84 4.80 -2.48 6.82
CA ALA A 84 6.00 -3.08 7.39
C ALA A 84 7.20 -3.02 6.44
N HIS A 85 6.99 -3.30 5.15
CA HIS A 85 8.01 -3.20 4.12
C HIS A 85 8.52 -1.76 3.97
N GLY A 86 7.62 -0.77 3.91
CA GLY A 86 7.99 0.64 3.84
C GLY A 86 8.80 1.11 5.05
N TRP A 87 8.51 0.59 6.24
CA TRP A 87 9.30 0.83 7.45
C TRP A 87 10.66 0.14 7.41
N ALA A 88 10.72 -1.11 6.95
CA ALA A 88 11.99 -1.81 6.77
C ALA A 88 12.92 -1.04 5.82
N GLU A 89 12.42 -0.57 4.68
CA GLU A 89 13.19 0.27 3.77
C GLU A 89 13.64 1.57 4.42
N ARG A 90 12.76 2.28 5.14
CA ARG A 90 13.14 3.52 5.85
C ARG A 90 14.18 3.29 6.95
N LEU A 91 14.22 2.11 7.56
CA LEU A 91 15.21 1.79 8.59
C LEU A 91 16.54 1.34 8.00
N LEU A 92 16.51 0.66 6.86
CA LEU A 92 17.71 0.10 6.20
C LEU A 92 18.38 1.06 5.23
N LEU A 93 17.62 1.90 4.53
CA LEU A 93 18.10 2.69 3.38
C LEU A 93 18.16 4.20 3.64
N ALA A 94 17.62 4.69 4.76
CA ALA A 94 17.49 6.13 4.96
C ALA A 94 18.70 6.73 5.70
N GLN A 95 19.25 7.82 5.12
CA GLN A 95 20.29 8.64 5.74
C GLN A 95 19.74 9.36 6.99
N ALA A 96 20.51 9.31 8.08
CA ALA A 96 20.07 9.55 9.46
C ALA A 96 19.38 10.91 9.74
N GLU A 97 19.58 11.92 8.90
CA GLU A 97 19.10 13.29 9.17
C GLU A 97 17.68 13.59 8.65
N TYR A 98 17.24 12.99 7.53
CA TYR A 98 15.90 13.26 6.97
C TYR A 98 14.78 12.46 7.69
N VAL A 99 15.17 11.39 8.38
CA VAL A 99 14.27 10.43 9.00
C VAL A 99 13.68 10.96 10.29
N SER A 100 14.46 11.68 11.10
CA SER A 100 14.07 12.05 12.47
C SER A 100 12.84 12.97 12.54
N VAL A 101 12.71 13.91 11.60
CA VAL A 101 11.62 14.92 11.62
C VAL A 101 10.30 14.35 11.08
N THR A 102 10.34 13.52 10.04
CA THR A 102 9.13 13.01 9.38
C THR A 102 8.65 11.65 9.90
N ARG A 103 9.48 10.94 10.68
CA ARG A 103 9.17 9.58 11.18
C ARG A 103 7.87 9.51 11.97
N GLY A 104 7.62 10.46 12.87
CA GLY A 104 6.41 10.46 13.71
C GLY A 104 5.12 10.65 12.90
N TRP A 105 5.13 11.61 11.96
CA TRP A 105 3.98 11.89 11.11
C TRP A 105 3.64 10.73 10.17
N VAL A 106 4.66 10.14 9.54
CA VAL A 106 4.49 8.97 8.68
C VAL A 106 3.92 7.79 9.47
N LEU A 107 4.41 7.55 10.69
CA LEU A 107 3.89 6.49 11.55
C LEU A 107 2.42 6.71 11.90
N CYS A 108 2.03 7.94 12.23
CA CYS A 108 0.63 8.27 12.49
C CYS A 108 -0.25 7.99 11.26
N VAL A 109 0.20 8.35 10.06
CA VAL A 109 -0.54 8.11 8.80
C VAL A 109 -0.68 6.60 8.54
N ASP A 110 0.40 5.83 8.67
CA ASP A 110 0.40 4.39 8.43
C ASP A 110 -0.48 3.63 9.44
N VAL A 111 -0.38 3.98 10.73
CA VAL A 111 -1.23 3.40 11.78
C VAL A 111 -2.69 3.76 11.54
N THR A 112 -2.98 5.00 11.16
CA THR A 112 -4.35 5.44 10.86
C THR A 112 -4.91 4.69 9.65
N LEU A 113 -4.12 4.53 8.58
CA LEU A 113 -4.51 3.76 7.40
C LEU A 113 -4.88 2.32 7.78
N LEU A 114 -4.01 1.65 8.54
CA LEU A 114 -4.19 0.26 8.95
C LEU A 114 -5.42 0.12 9.87
N ALA A 115 -5.61 1.05 10.81
CA ALA A 115 -6.76 1.09 11.71
C ALA A 115 -8.07 1.30 10.94
N VAL A 116 -8.11 2.25 10.00
CA VAL A 116 -9.31 2.55 9.18
C VAL A 116 -9.69 1.36 8.31
N VAL A 117 -8.71 0.74 7.63
CA VAL A 117 -8.95 -0.44 6.78
C VAL A 117 -9.42 -1.62 7.62
N ALA A 118 -8.74 -1.93 8.72
CA ALA A 118 -9.11 -3.03 9.61
C ALA A 118 -10.51 -2.81 10.19
N TRP A 119 -10.79 -1.60 10.69
CA TRP A 119 -12.10 -1.28 11.28
C TRP A 119 -13.23 -1.35 10.25
N ALA A 120 -13.03 -0.83 9.04
CA ALA A 120 -14.03 -0.87 7.97
C ALA A 120 -14.38 -2.31 7.56
N LEU A 121 -13.38 -3.20 7.53
CA LEU A 121 -13.52 -4.60 7.14
C LEU A 121 -14.00 -5.52 8.28
N LEU A 122 -13.68 -5.20 9.52
CA LEU A 122 -14.11 -5.96 10.71
C LEU A 122 -15.52 -5.61 11.18
N ARG A 123 -16.13 -4.53 10.68
CA ARG A 123 -17.54 -4.21 10.95
C ARG A 123 -18.42 -5.41 10.59
N ARG A 124 -19.33 -5.79 11.51
CA ARG A 124 -20.18 -7.00 11.39
C ARG A 124 -20.94 -7.08 10.07
N LYS A 125 -21.45 -5.94 9.57
CA LYS A 125 -22.18 -5.85 8.29
C LYS A 125 -21.30 -6.22 7.08
N THR A 126 -20.04 -5.80 7.09
CA THR A 126 -19.05 -6.11 6.05
C THR A 126 -18.61 -7.57 6.13
N ALA A 127 -18.40 -8.07 7.34
CA ALA A 127 -18.05 -9.47 7.58
C ALA A 127 -19.14 -10.45 7.14
N GLN A 128 -20.42 -10.08 7.28
CA GLN A 128 -21.54 -10.88 6.79
C GLN A 128 -21.64 -10.87 5.26
N ALA A 129 -21.43 -9.70 4.63
CA ALA A 129 -21.47 -9.56 3.17
C ALA A 129 -20.37 -10.34 2.43
N LEU A 130 -19.26 -10.63 3.11
CA LEU A 130 -18.11 -11.39 2.59
C LEU A 130 -18.19 -12.90 2.92
N LYS A 131 -19.16 -13.36 3.73
CA LYS A 131 -19.33 -14.79 4.05
C LYS A 131 -20.26 -15.53 3.08
N VAL A 132 -20.94 -14.80 2.20
CA VAL A 132 -21.83 -15.31 1.15
C VAL A 132 -20.99 -15.65 -0.08
#